data_AF-A0A971Z447-F1
#
_entry.id   AF-A0A971Z447-F1
#
_cell.length_a   1.000
_cell.length_b   1.000
_cell.length_c   1.000
_cell.angle_alpha   90.00
_cell.angle_beta   90.00
_cell.angle_gamma   90.00
#
_symmetry.space_group_name_H-M   'P 1'
#
loop_
_entity.id
_entity.type
_entity.pdbx_description
1 polymer ?
#
loop_
_entity_poly.entity_id
_entity_poly.type
_entity_poly.pdbx_seq_one_letter_code
_entity_poly.pdbx_strand_id
1 'polypeptide(L)' 'MPSSTSRRTIARQWELLKQLPGKGPGLSAAELSGRLQSSGHQVSKRTIERDLVELSQLFPLQCNDKGIPSGDIGEA' A
#
# COMPACT_ATOMS: atom_id res chain seq x y z
N MET A 1 -14.40 20.94 -13.65
CA MET A 1 -13.47 21.04 -12.51
C MET A 1 -13.23 19.65 -11.92
N PRO A 2 -12.18 18.90 -12.30
CA PRO A 2 -11.81 17.66 -11.62
C PRO A 2 -10.74 17.96 -10.55
N SER A 3 -11.03 18.83 -9.59
CA SER A 3 -10.03 19.28 -8.59
C SER A 3 -10.06 18.45 -7.29
N SER A 4 -11.21 17.88 -6.93
CA SER A 4 -11.35 17.14 -5.66
C SER A 4 -10.89 15.68 -5.76
N THR A 5 -11.13 15.00 -6.89
CA THR A 5 -10.79 13.58 -7.05
C THR A 5 -9.27 13.36 -7.10
N SER A 6 -8.54 14.18 -7.86
CA SER A 6 -7.08 14.07 -7.97
C SER A 6 -6.39 14.36 -6.63
N ARG A 7 -6.86 15.37 -5.88
CA ARG A 7 -6.32 15.68 -4.55
C ARG A 7 -6.54 14.53 -3.56
N ARG A 8 -7.70 13.87 -3.61
CA ARG A 8 -7.98 12.68 -2.79
C ARG A 8 -7.08 11.50 -3.15
N THR A 9 -6.79 11.31 -4.44
CA THR A 9 -5.87 10.26 -4.91
C THR A 9 -4.45 10.50 -4.43
N ILE A 10 -3.93 11.72 -4.58
CA ILE A 10 -2.59 12.08 -4.11
C ILE A 10 -2.51 11.90 -2.59
N ALA A 11 -3.45 12.46 -1.82
CA ALA A 11 -3.46 12.31 -0.36
C ALA A 11 -3.44 10.84 0.08
N ARG A 12 -4.21 9.99 -0.59
CA ARG A 12 -4.22 8.54 -0.34
C ARG A 12 -2.88 7.88 -0.69
N GLN A 13 -2.27 8.21 -1.83
CA GLN A 13 -0.97 7.67 -2.24
C GLN A 13 0.12 8.05 -1.24
N TRP A 14 0.12 9.30 -0.74
CA TRP A 14 1.04 9.72 0.33
C TRP A 14 0.79 8.97 1.63
N GLU A 15 -0.47 8.79 2.01
CA GLU A 15 -0.80 8.04 3.23
C GLU A 15 -0.36 6.57 3.09
N LEU A 16 -0.57 5.96 1.91
CA LEU A 16 -0.07 4.62 1.60
C LEU A 16 1.45 4.52 1.77
N LEU A 17 2.21 5.50 1.25
CA LEU A 17 3.67 5.55 1.43
C LEU A 17 4.10 5.64 2.89
N LYS A 18 3.37 6.38 3.74
CA LYS A 18 3.66 6.45 5.19
C LYS A 18 3.43 5.10 5.90
N GLN A 19 2.49 4.31 5.41
CA GLN A 19 2.19 3.00 6.00
C GLN A 19 3.21 1.92 5.58
N LEU A 20 3.97 2.13 4.51
CA LEU A 20 4.96 1.16 4.04
C LEU A 20 6.13 1.05 5.03
N PRO A 21 6.53 -0.18 5.43
CA PRO A 21 7.66 -0.36 6.32
C PRO A 21 8.96 -0.01 5.60
N GLY A 22 9.82 0.78 6.23
CA GLY A 22 11.12 1.13 5.67
C GLY A 22 12.12 -0.04 5.61
N LYS A 23 11.93 -1.07 6.46
CA LYS A 23 12.71 -2.32 6.52
C LYS A 23 11.82 -3.45 7.09
N GLY A 24 12.01 -4.68 6.64
CA GLY A 24 11.24 -5.86 7.10
C GLY A 24 10.41 -6.51 5.99
N PRO A 25 9.63 -7.57 6.29
CA PRO A 25 9.02 -8.48 5.29
C PRO A 25 7.93 -7.87 4.39
N GLY A 26 7.77 -6.55 4.37
CA GLY A 26 6.71 -5.85 3.65
C GLY A 26 5.37 -5.88 4.40
N LEU A 27 4.34 -5.29 3.79
CA LEU A 27 2.94 -5.38 4.22
C LEU A 27 2.10 -5.87 3.04
N SER A 28 1.08 -6.68 3.32
CA SER A 28 0.13 -7.08 2.30
C SER A 28 -0.80 -5.93 1.91
N ALA A 29 -1.32 -5.95 0.68
CA ALA A 29 -2.31 -4.98 0.22
C ALA A 29 -3.60 -5.00 1.08
N ALA A 30 -3.94 -6.14 1.69
CA ALA A 30 -5.08 -6.26 2.60
C ALA A 30 -4.82 -5.50 3.92
N GLU A 31 -3.64 -5.65 4.52
CA GLU A 31 -3.25 -4.91 5.72
C GLU A 31 -3.19 -3.41 5.47
N LEU A 32 -2.61 -3.00 4.34
CA LEU A 32 -2.56 -1.59 3.94
C LEU A 32 -3.96 -1.00 3.72
N SER A 33 -4.87 -1.78 3.12
CA SER A 33 -6.28 -1.39 2.99
C SER A 33 -6.94 -1.20 4.35
N GLY A 34 -6.73 -2.12 5.30
CA GLY A 34 -7.25 -1.99 6.66
C GLY A 34 -6.73 -0.73 7.37
N ARG A 35 -5.41 -0.47 7.30
CA ARG A 35 -4.78 0.71 7.91
C ARG A 35 -5.29 2.02 7.31
N LEU A 36 -5.46 2.07 5.99
CA LEU A 36 -6.01 3.23 5.30
C LEU A 36 -7.48 3.46 5.66
N GLN A 37 -8.28 2.40 5.78
CA GLN A 37 -9.66 2.51 6.26
C GLN A 37 -9.73 3.04 7.69
N SER A 38 -8.87 2.56 8.60
CA SER A 38 -8.74 3.09 9.97
C SER A 38 -8.31 4.56 10.00
N SER A 39 -7.60 5.02 8.97
CA SER A 39 -7.19 6.42 8.79
C SER A 39 -8.26 7.28 8.09
N GLY A 40 -9.45 6.73 7.81
CA GLY A 40 -10.58 7.43 7.17
C GLY A 40 -10.60 7.38 5.64
N HIS A 41 -9.71 6.60 5.02
CA HIS A 41 -9.66 6.41 3.58
C HIS A 41 -10.41 5.13 3.17
N GLN A 42 -11.61 5.27 2.62
CA GLN A 42 -12.38 4.15 2.06
C GLN A 42 -11.76 3.68 0.74
N VAL A 43 -10.97 2.60 0.80
CA VAL A 43 -10.16 2.11 -0.32
C VAL A 43 -10.20 0.59 -0.39
N SER A 44 -10.40 0.05 -1.59
CA SER A 44 -10.42 -1.40 -1.81
C SER A 44 -9.00 -1.95 -1.98
N LYS A 45 -8.81 -3.26 -1.76
CA LYS A 45 -7.54 -3.95 -2.06
C LYS A 45 -7.04 -3.66 -3.48
N ARG A 46 -7.93 -3.71 -4.48
CA ARG A 46 -7.62 -3.39 -5.88
C ARG A 46 -7.11 -1.96 -6.07
N THR A 47 -7.65 -1.01 -5.29
CA THR A 47 -7.18 0.39 -5.30
C THR A 47 -5.75 0.49 -4.78
N ILE A 48 -5.45 -0.22 -3.69
CA ILE A 48 -4.11 -0.27 -3.10
C ILE A 48 -3.11 -0.90 -4.07
N GLU A 49 -3.43 -2.06 -4.64
CA GLU A 49 -2.56 -2.74 -5.61
C GLU A 49 -2.24 -1.86 -6.80
N ARG A 50 -3.25 -1.19 -7.38
CA ARG A 50 -3.05 -0.25 -8.48
C ARG A 50 -2.15 0.93 -8.07
N ASP A 51 -2.41 1.52 -6.91
CA ASP A 51 -1.60 2.64 -6.42
C ASP A 51 -0.16 2.19 -6.12
N LEU A 52 0.05 0.98 -5.60
CA LEU A 52 1.38 0.38 -5.39
C LEU A 52 2.11 0.13 -6.70
N VAL A 53 1.42 -0.35 -7.73
CA VAL A 53 1.99 -0.54 -9.08
C VAL A 53 2.37 0.79 -9.72
N GLU A 54 1.56 1.84 -9.54
CA GLU A 54 1.92 3.20 -9.99
C GLU A 54 3.10 3.75 -9.20
N LEU A 55 3.11 3.60 -7.86
CA LEU A 55 4.18 4.09 -7.00
C LEU A 55 5.50 3.33 -7.19
N SER A 56 5.48 2.04 -7.52
CA SER A 56 6.70 1.26 -7.77
C SER A 56 7.45 1.68 -9.05
N GLN A 57 6.78 2.40 -9.96
CA GLN A 57 7.42 3.02 -11.12
C GLN A 57 8.22 4.28 -10.74
N LEU A 58 7.88 4.92 -9.62
CA LEU A 58 8.45 6.20 -9.17
C LEU A 58 9.40 6.04 -7.98
N PHE A 59 9.14 5.04 -7.14
CA PHE A 59 9.87 4.74 -5.92
C PHE A 59 10.42 3.32 -6.00
N PRO A 60 11.54 3.00 -5.34
CA PRO A 60 12.13 1.66 -5.31
C PRO A 60 11.32 0.70 -4.41
N LEU A 61 10.01 0.58 -4.66
CA LEU A 61 9.10 -0.30 -3.92
C LEU A 61 9.14 -1.70 -4.50
N GLN A 62 9.40 -2.69 -3.65
CA GLN A 62 9.29 -4.09 -4.03
C GLN A 62 7.85 -4.57 -3.77
N CYS A 63 7.06 -4.65 -4.84
CA CYS A 63 5.73 -5.24 -4.79
C CYS A 63 5.86 -6.73 -5.07
N ASN A 64 5.66 -7.57 -4.04
CA ASN A 64 5.65 -9.01 -4.22
C ASN A 64 4.23 -9.48 -4.55
N ASP A 65 3.96 -9.79 -5.82
CA ASP A 65 2.69 -10.38 -6.27
C ASP A 65 2.56 -11.86 -5.88
N LYS A 66 3.67 -12.50 -5.49
CA LYS A 66 3.67 -13.86 -4.99
C LYS A 66 3.11 -13.85 -3.57
N GLY A 67 1.81 -14.11 -3.43
CA GLY A 67 1.00 -14.02 -2.20
C GLY A 67 1.41 -14.87 -1.00
N ILE A 68 2.69 -14.98 -0.71
CA ILE A 68 3.25 -15.52 0.53
C ILE A 68 3.62 -14.30 1.37
N PRO A 69 2.82 -13.92 2.39
CA PRO A 69 3.34 -13.04 3.42
C PRO A 69 4.54 -13.75 4.03
N SER A 70 5.73 -13.13 4.01
CA SER A 70 6.91 -13.66 4.67
C SER A 70 6.72 -13.57 6.18
N GLY A 71 5.87 -14.44 6.72
CA GLY A 71 5.83 -14.81 8.12
C GLY A 71 6.85 -15.92 8.33
N ASP A 72 7.90 -15.58 9.06
CA ASP A 72 8.79 -16.48 9.81
C ASP A 72 8.99 -17.91 9.26
N ILE A 73 10.13 -18.12 8.59
CA ILE A 73 10.86 -19.38 8.81
C ILE A 73 11.61 -19.25 10.14
N GLY A 74 10.88 -19.43 11.24
CA GLY A 74 11.48 -19.61 12.55
C GLY A 74 12.12 -20.99 12.63
N GLU A 75 13.46 -21.01 12.65
CA GLU A 75 14.27 -22.13 13.17
C GLU A 75 13.76 -22.58 14.54
N ALA A 76 13.44 -23.88 14.66
CA ALA A 76 13.82 -24.79 15.76
C ALA A 76 13.18 -26.18 15.55
#